data_AF-A0A432X0T3-F1
#
_entry.id   AF-A0A432X0T3-F1
#
_cell.length_a   1.000
_cell.length_b   1.000
_cell.length_c   1.000
_cell.angle_alpha   90.00
_cell.angle_beta   90.00
_cell.angle_gamma   90.00
#
_symmetry.space_group_name_H-M   'P 1'
#
loop_
_entity.id
_entity.type
_entity.pdbx_description
1 polymer ?
#
loop_
_entity_poly.entity_id
_entity_poly.type
_entity_poly.pdbx_seq_one_letter_code
_entity_poly.pdbx_strand_id
1 'polypeptide(L)'
;MRHPLHPVLVHFPVSCWSLAVLTDIANLFFGELSWRWSNPLLLVGCGTGVVAMLAGFIEFMRVPEGAALRDAYWHMGLMALALVLFTLRLLLGIEQFQVRAPEPVLLLISGVGFLCLLVGGWFGGRLVYHHGVGQDNKTR
;
A
#
# COMPACT_ATOMS: atom_id res chain seq x y z
N MET A 1 -11.86 5.97 -19.23
CA MET A 1 -12.67 4.82 -18.76
C MET A 1 -13.73 5.42 -17.88
N ARG A 2 -15.01 5.07 -18.06
CA ARG A 2 -16.09 5.64 -17.23
C ARG A 2 -15.98 5.21 -15.75
N HIS A 3 -15.24 4.13 -15.47
CA HIS A 3 -15.01 3.61 -14.12
C HIS A 3 -13.55 3.14 -13.98
N PRO A 4 -12.67 3.90 -13.31
CA PRO A 4 -11.33 3.44 -12.99
C PRO A 4 -11.41 2.29 -11.97
N LEU A 5 -10.64 1.23 -12.19
CA LEU A 5 -10.61 0.05 -11.33
C LEU A 5 -9.66 0.25 -10.15
N HIS A 6 -8.56 0.98 -10.35
CA HIS A 6 -7.55 1.18 -9.31
C HIS A 6 -8.16 1.78 -8.03
N PRO A 7 -8.96 2.87 -8.05
CA PRO A 7 -9.55 3.43 -6.83
C PRO A 7 -10.46 2.47 -6.07
N VAL A 8 -11.11 1.53 -6.75
CA VAL A 8 -11.94 0.50 -6.11
C VAL A 8 -11.05 -0.54 -5.40
N LEU A 9 -9.93 -0.91 -6.02
CA LEU A 9 -9.04 -1.96 -5.55
C LEU A 9 -8.12 -1.51 -4.42
N VAL A 10 -7.69 -0.25 -4.36
CA VAL A 10 -6.70 0.23 -3.38
C VAL A 10 -7.16 0.13 -1.93
N HIS A 11 -8.47 0.08 -1.66
CA HIS A 11 -8.97 -0.01 -0.29
C HIS A 11 -8.49 -1.27 0.44
N PHE A 12 -8.35 -2.40 -0.28
CA PHE A 12 -7.89 -3.66 0.29
C PHE A 12 -6.42 -3.63 0.76
N PRO A 13 -5.42 -3.34 -0.11
CA PRO A 13 -4.03 -3.30 0.33
C PRO A 13 -3.79 -2.23 1.39
N VAL A 14 -4.39 -1.04 1.23
CA VAL A 14 -4.24 0.05 2.22
C VAL A 14 -4.73 -0.39 3.60
N SER A 15 -5.92 -0.99 3.68
CA SER A 15 -6.49 -1.43 4.96
C SER A 15 -5.68 -2.59 5.56
N CYS A 16 -5.29 -3.57 4.74
CA CYS A 16 -4.55 -4.74 5.20
C CYS A 16 -3.17 -4.36 5.73
N TRP A 17 -2.40 -3.57 4.99
CA TRP A 17 -1.08 -3.12 5.43
C TRP A 17 -1.15 -2.22 6.66
N SER A 18 -2.14 -1.31 6.73
CA SER A 18 -2.32 -0.47 7.91
C SER A 18 -2.65 -1.30 9.15
N LEU A 19 -3.57 -2.26 9.03
CA LEU A 19 -3.93 -3.16 10.13
C LEU A 19 -2.75 -4.06 10.53
N ALA A 20 -1.97 -4.56 9.57
CA ALA A 20 -0.78 -5.36 9.87
C ALA A 20 0.23 -4.57 10.73
N VAL A 21 0.50 -3.31 10.37
CA VAL A 21 1.38 -2.42 11.14
C VAL A 21 0.80 -2.16 12.53
N LEU A 22 -0.52 -1.93 12.64
CA LEU A 22 -1.17 -1.75 13.94
C LEU A 22 -1.06 -3.01 14.81
N THR A 23 -1.20 -4.20 14.23
CA THR A 23 -1.04 -5.47 14.96
C THR A 23 0.40 -5.70 15.42
N ASP A 24 1.38 -5.32 14.58
CA ASP A 24 2.81 -5.36 14.90
C ASP A 24 3.14 -4.40 16.05
N ILE A 25 2.59 -3.18 16.06
CA ILE A 25 2.78 -2.21 17.15
C ILE A 25 2.06 -2.66 18.43
N ALA A 26 0.83 -3.17 18.30
CA ALA A 26 0.05 -3.65 19.44
C ALA A 26 0.76 -4.78 20.20
N ASN A 27 1.61 -5.57 19.54
CA ASN A 27 2.44 -6.58 20.19
C ASN A 27 3.30 -6.02 21.32
N LEU A 28 3.77 -4.77 21.18
CA LEU A 28 4.60 -4.11 22.21
C LEU A 28 3.85 -3.89 23.53
N PHE A 29 2.52 -3.94 23.52
CA PHE A 29 1.68 -3.66 24.69
C PHE A 29 0.84 -4.87 25.13
N PHE A 30 0.37 -5.70 24.18
CA PHE A 30 -0.63 -6.74 24.42
C PHE A 30 -0.12 -8.18 24.25
N GLY A 31 1.14 -8.37 23.84
CA GLY A 31 1.75 -9.69 23.68
C GLY A 31 1.21 -10.49 22.49
N GLU A 32 1.29 -11.82 22.56
CA GLU A 32 1.26 -12.67 21.36
C GLU A 32 -0.01 -12.62 20.51
N LEU A 33 -1.16 -12.33 21.11
CA LEU A 33 -2.44 -12.46 20.42
C LEU A 33 -2.61 -11.44 19.30
N SER A 34 -1.94 -10.28 19.38
CA SER A 34 -2.08 -9.22 18.38
C SER A 34 -1.32 -9.50 17.10
N TRP A 35 -0.06 -9.97 17.15
CA TRP A 35 0.77 -10.12 15.94
C TRP A 35 0.41 -11.31 15.06
N ARG A 36 -0.34 -12.30 15.56
CA ARG A 36 -0.78 -13.47 14.77
C ARG A 36 -1.60 -13.08 13.53
N TRP A 37 -2.25 -11.91 13.56
CA TRP A 37 -3.02 -11.38 12.45
C TRP A 37 -2.18 -10.65 11.40
N SER A 38 -0.94 -10.27 11.73
CA SER A 38 -0.07 -9.50 10.84
C SER A 38 0.24 -10.26 9.54
N ASN A 39 0.68 -11.52 9.59
CA ASN A 39 1.02 -12.28 8.38
C ASN A 39 -0.17 -12.52 7.45
N PRO A 40 -1.35 -12.99 7.93
CA PRO A 40 -2.53 -13.10 7.08
C PRO A 40 -2.93 -11.77 6.43
N LEU A 41 -2.89 -10.66 7.17
CA LEU A 41 -3.17 -9.33 6.64
C LEU A 41 -2.15 -8.93 5.58
N LEU A 42 -0.85 -9.14 5.83
CA LEU A 42 0.21 -8.86 4.85
C LEU A 42 0.06 -9.72 3.59
N LEU A 43 -0.32 -11.00 3.72
CA LEU A 43 -0.55 -11.88 2.59
C LEU A 43 -1.67 -11.36 1.69
N VAL A 44 -2.84 -11.06 2.27
CA VAL A 44 -3.98 -10.49 1.52
C VAL A 44 -3.63 -9.11 0.97
N GLY A 45 -2.96 -8.28 1.76
CA GLY A 45 -2.55 -6.93 1.38
C GLY A 45 -1.56 -6.93 0.21
N CYS A 46 -0.54 -7.77 0.22
CA CYS A 46 0.41 -7.88 -0.89
C CYS A 46 -0.25 -8.47 -2.15
N GLY A 47 -1.10 -9.50 -2.00
CA GLY A 47 -1.83 -10.09 -3.12
C GLY A 47 -2.75 -9.07 -3.81
N THR A 48 -3.59 -8.37 -3.02
CA THR A 48 -4.48 -7.32 -3.54
C THR A 48 -3.73 -6.08 -4.00
N GLY A 49 -2.58 -5.77 -3.39
CA GLY A 49 -1.68 -4.68 -3.79
C GLY A 49 -1.11 -4.87 -5.19
N VAL A 50 -0.70 -6.08 -5.55
CA VAL A 50 -0.27 -6.41 -6.92
C VAL A 50 -1.40 -6.16 -7.91
N VAL A 51 -2.62 -6.63 -7.62
CA VAL A 51 -3.78 -6.43 -8.48
C VAL A 51 -4.11 -4.93 -8.65
N ALA A 52 -4.07 -4.17 -7.55
CA ALA A 52 -4.28 -2.71 -7.58
C ALA A 52 -3.19 -1.98 -8.38
N MET A 53 -1.92 -2.40 -8.28
CA MET A 53 -0.82 -1.83 -9.05
C MET A 53 -0.97 -2.09 -10.55
N LEU A 54 -1.39 -3.29 -10.95
CA LEU A 54 -1.66 -3.60 -12.35
C LEU A 54 -2.77 -2.71 -12.93
N ALA A 55 -3.87 -2.54 -12.19
CA ALA A 55 -4.94 -1.62 -12.57
C ALA A 55 -4.43 -0.17 -12.68
N GLY A 56 -3.64 0.27 -11.70
CA GLY A 56 -3.04 1.62 -11.69
C GLY A 56 -2.08 1.85 -12.85
N PHE A 57 -1.32 0.84 -13.25
CA PHE A 57 -0.41 0.93 -14.40
C PHE A 57 -1.14 1.09 -15.73
N ILE A 58 -2.30 0.44 -15.90
CA ILE A 58 -3.16 0.64 -17.08
C ILE A 58 -3.73 2.07 -17.09
N GLU A 59 -4.10 2.59 -15.93
CA GLU A 59 -4.63 3.95 -15.77
C GLU A 59 -3.56 5.03 -15.95
N PHE A 60 -2.32 4.74 -15.57
CA PHE A 60 -1.16 5.64 -15.68
C PHE A 60 -0.94 6.17 -17.09
N MET A 61 -1.21 5.36 -18.13
CA MET A 61 -1.06 5.75 -19.53
C MET A 61 -1.97 6.92 -19.96
N ARG A 62 -2.90 7.33 -19.11
CA ARG A 62 -3.83 8.45 -19.34
C ARG A 62 -3.52 9.68 -18.48
N VAL A 63 -2.48 9.63 -17.66
CA VAL A 63 -2.07 10.76 -16.84
C VAL A 63 -1.49 11.84 -17.76
N PRO A 64 -1.99 13.08 -17.72
CA PRO A 64 -1.46 14.16 -18.56
C PRO A 64 -0.03 14.49 -18.16
N GLU A 65 0.75 14.94 -19.14
CA GLU A 65 2.14 15.36 -18.92
C GLU A 65 2.27 16.52 -17.92
N GLY A 66 3.51 16.78 -17.48
CA GLY A 66 3.83 17.86 -16.56
C GLY A 66 3.67 17.48 -15.09
N ALA A 67 3.04 18.34 -14.29
CA ALA A 67 2.99 18.19 -12.85
C ALA A 67 2.23 16.93 -12.40
N ALA A 68 1.17 16.56 -13.12
CA ALA A 68 0.41 15.34 -12.84
C ALA A 68 1.26 14.08 -13.06
N LEU A 69 1.99 13.99 -14.17
CA LEU A 69 2.88 12.86 -14.46
C LEU A 69 4.00 12.72 -13.42
N ARG A 70 4.57 13.84 -12.94
CA ARG A 70 5.57 13.82 -11.86
C ARG A 70 5.00 13.26 -10.56
N ASP A 71 3.81 13.69 -10.16
CA ASP A 71 3.15 13.16 -8.96
C ASP A 71 2.77 11.68 -9.12
N ALA A 72 2.44 11.25 -10.34
CA ALA A 72 2.18 9.85 -10.65
C ALA A 72 3.42 8.98 -10.49
N TYR A 73 4.60 9.44 -10.94
CA TYR A 73 5.85 8.72 -10.69
C TYR A 73 6.19 8.62 -9.20
N TRP A 74 6.00 9.69 -8.43
CA TRP A 74 6.20 9.65 -6.98
C TRP A 74 5.24 8.67 -6.30
N HIS A 75 3.96 8.73 -6.64
CA HIS A 75 2.95 7.79 -6.14
C HIS A 75 3.35 6.34 -6.46
N MET A 76 3.61 6.02 -7.73
CA MET A 76 3.95 4.66 -8.16
C MET A 76 5.24 4.15 -7.51
N GLY A 77 6.29 4.96 -7.45
CA GLY A 77 7.56 4.58 -6.83
C GLY A 77 7.41 4.28 -5.34
N LEU A 78 6.68 5.11 -4.61
CA LEU A 78 6.41 4.91 -3.19
C LEU A 78 5.52 3.68 -2.92
N MET A 79 4.51 3.44 -3.76
CA MET A 79 3.64 2.26 -3.62
C MET A 79 4.38 0.97 -3.98
N ALA A 80 5.25 0.98 -4.98
CA ALA A 80 6.10 -0.15 -5.31
C ALA A 80 7.09 -0.45 -4.16
N LEU A 81 7.71 0.58 -3.58
CA LEU A 81 8.59 0.42 -2.42
C LEU A 81 7.82 -0.12 -1.20
N ALA A 82 6.62 0.41 -0.92
CA ALA A 82 5.75 -0.11 0.14
C ALA A 82 5.44 -1.59 -0.07
N LEU A 83 5.03 -2.00 -1.28
CA LEU A 83 4.76 -3.40 -1.61
C LEU A 83 6.00 -4.29 -1.36
N VAL A 84 7.19 -3.85 -1.79
CA VAL A 84 8.44 -4.59 -1.55
C VAL A 84 8.70 -4.72 -0.05
N LEU A 85 8.60 -3.64 0.73
CA LEU A 85 8.85 -3.66 2.16
C LEU A 85 7.85 -4.56 2.92
N PHE A 86 6.56 -4.48 2.60
CA PHE A 86 5.55 -5.35 3.21
C PHE A 86 5.70 -6.82 2.80
N THR A 87 6.13 -7.08 1.57
CA THR A 87 6.46 -8.44 1.12
C THR A 87 7.69 -8.97 1.85
N LEU A 88 8.75 -8.17 2.00
CA LEU A 88 9.92 -8.54 2.79
C LEU A 88 9.55 -8.82 4.25
N ARG A 89 8.73 -7.96 4.86
CA ARG A 89 8.17 -8.19 6.20
C ARG A 89 7.45 -9.55 6.24
N LEU A 90 6.54 -9.82 5.30
CA LEU A 90 5.77 -11.06 5.25
C LEU A 90 6.70 -12.28 5.21
N LEU A 91 7.67 -12.27 4.30
CA LEU A 91 8.59 -13.40 4.09
C LEU A 91 9.54 -13.62 5.28
N LEU A 92 10.08 -12.55 5.85
CA LEU A 92 10.98 -12.63 7.00
C LEU A 92 10.24 -12.94 8.32
N GLY A 93 8.93 -12.70 8.38
CA GLY A 93 8.09 -13.04 9.52
C GLY A 93 7.62 -14.49 9.56
N ILE A 94 8.11 -15.36 8.67
CA ILE A 94 7.81 -16.80 8.62
C ILE A 94 9.12 -17.58 8.75
N GLU A 95 9.22 -18.46 9.74
CA GLU A 95 10.31 -19.44 9.82
C GLU A 95 9.72 -20.82 10.14
N GLN A 96 10.19 -21.87 9.46
CA GLN A 96 9.65 -23.24 9.57
C GLN A 96 8.12 -23.34 9.47
N PHE A 97 7.49 -22.54 8.59
CA PHE A 97 6.03 -22.46 8.43
C PHE A 97 5.26 -21.97 9.67
N GLN A 98 5.96 -21.39 10.65
CA GLN A 98 5.38 -20.76 11.82
C GLN A 98 5.57 -19.24 11.74
N VAL A 99 4.52 -18.51 12.11
CA VAL A 99 4.60 -17.06 12.22
C VAL A 99 5.36 -16.72 13.49
N ARG A 100 6.26 -15.73 13.43
CA ARG A 100 7.06 -15.29 14.56
C ARG A 100 6.64 -13.92 15.07
N ALA A 101 6.95 -13.68 16.35
CA ALA A 101 6.89 -12.35 16.91
C ALA A 101 7.78 -11.39 16.09
N PRO A 102 7.30 -10.17 15.81
CA PRO A 102 8.07 -9.21 15.04
C PRO A 102 9.28 -8.70 15.85
N GLU A 103 10.48 -9.07 15.39
CA GLU A 103 11.74 -8.52 15.86
C GLU A 103 11.85 -7.01 15.53
N PRO A 104 12.70 -6.23 16.24
CA PRO A 104 12.83 -4.78 16.00
C PRO A 104 13.10 -4.40 14.54
N VAL A 105 13.85 -5.24 13.81
CA VAL A 105 14.11 -5.03 12.37
C VAL A 105 12.83 -5.15 11.54
N LEU A 106 11.94 -6.09 11.86
CA LEU A 106 10.66 -6.26 11.16
C LEU A 106 9.72 -5.10 11.44
N LEU A 107 9.71 -4.59 12.67
CA LEU A 107 8.97 -3.38 13.03
C LEU A 107 9.46 -2.16 12.25
N LEU A 108 10.78 -2.01 12.08
CA LEU A 108 11.37 -0.94 11.28
C LEU A 108 10.96 -1.06 9.80
N ILE A 109 11.02 -2.26 9.22
CA ILE A 109 10.59 -2.51 7.84
C ILE A 109 9.11 -2.17 7.65
N SER A 110 8.24 -2.65 8.55
CA SER A 110 6.80 -2.31 8.57
C SER A 110 6.58 -0.80 8.69
N GLY A 111 7.31 -0.13 9.57
CA GLY A 111 7.20 1.31 9.79
C GLY A 111 7.61 2.14 8.57
N VAL A 112 8.72 1.80 7.91
CA VAL A 112 9.14 2.46 6.67
C VAL A 112 8.14 2.18 5.55
N GLY A 113 7.66 0.93 5.42
CA GLY A 113 6.62 0.57 4.46
C GLY A 113 5.32 1.37 4.67
N PHE A 114 4.93 1.56 5.93
CA PHE A 114 3.78 2.38 6.29
C PHE A 114 3.98 3.86 5.97
N LEU A 115 5.17 4.40 6.20
CA LEU A 115 5.48 5.78 5.82
C LEU A 115 5.39 5.95 4.29
N CYS A 116 5.93 5.00 3.51
CA CYS A 116 5.78 4.98 2.06
C CYS A 116 4.30 4.92 1.64
N LEU A 117 3.48 4.12 2.33
CA LEU A 117 2.03 4.04 2.11
C LEU A 117 1.36 5.41 2.30
N LEU A 118 1.64 6.10 3.40
CA LEU A 118 1.05 7.42 3.70
C LEU A 118 1.48 8.49 2.69
N VAL A 119 2.79 8.60 2.44
CA VAL A 119 3.33 9.62 1.52
C VAL A 119 2.90 9.34 0.09
N GLY A 120 2.93 8.08 -0.35
CA GLY A 120 2.44 7.73 -1.68
C GLY A 120 0.94 7.92 -1.81
N GLY A 121 0.16 7.59 -0.77
CA GLY A 121 -1.29 7.88 -0.71
C GLY A 121 -1.59 9.38 -0.86
N TRP A 122 -0.78 10.26 -0.27
CA TRP A 122 -0.88 11.71 -0.47
C TRP A 122 -0.72 12.13 -1.94
N PHE A 123 0.30 11.59 -2.63
CA PHE A 123 0.46 11.84 -4.07
C PHE A 123 -0.71 11.28 -4.90
N GLY A 124 -1.23 10.11 -4.54
CA GLY A 124 -2.44 9.54 -5.15
C GLY A 124 -3.66 10.46 -4.99
N GLY A 125 -3.85 11.01 -3.79
CA GLY A 125 -4.87 12.03 -3.53
C GLY A 125 -4.68 13.30 -4.36
N ARG A 126 -3.44 13.79 -4.51
CA ARG A 126 -3.16 14.95 -5.38
C ARG A 126 -3.51 14.68 -6.84
N LEU A 127 -3.25 13.48 -7.36
CA LEU A 127 -3.65 13.10 -8.72
C LEU A 127 -5.16 13.24 -8.92
N VAL A 128 -5.95 12.72 -7.97
CA VAL A 128 -7.42 12.75 -8.06
C VAL A 128 -7.97 14.15 -7.80
N TYR A 129 -7.62 14.78 -6.68
CA TYR A 129 -8.26 16.00 -6.19
C TYR A 129 -7.68 17.30 -6.75
N HIS A 130 -6.39 17.33 -7.06
CA HIS A 130 -5.74 18.54 -7.58
C HIS A 130 -5.60 18.51 -9.11
N HIS A 131 -5.25 17.35 -9.68
CA HIS A 131 -5.05 17.22 -11.14
C HIS A 131 -6.25 16.64 -11.89
N GLY A 132 -7.31 16.21 -11.19
CA GLY A 132 -8.53 15.68 -11.82
C GLY A 132 -8.34 14.33 -12.53
N VAL A 133 -7.27 13.60 -12.26
CA VAL A 133 -7.00 12.30 -12.88
C VAL A 133 -8.10 11.31 -12.51
N GLY A 134 -8.67 10.65 -13.52
CA GLY A 134 -9.74 9.66 -13.34
C GLY A 134 -11.15 10.25 -13.23
N GLN A 135 -11.30 11.58 -13.34
CA GLN A 135 -12.61 12.24 -13.40
C GLN A 135 -13.05 12.39 -14.87
N ASP A 136 -14.32 12.07 -15.16
CA ASP A 136 -14.94 12.44 -16.43
C ASP A 136 -15.23 13.95 -16.36
N ASN A 137 -14.32 14.76 -16.91
CA ASN A 137 -14.50 16.21 -17.01
C ASN A 137 -15.64 16.52 -17.99
N LYS A 138 -16.89 16.45 -17.51
CA LYS A 138 -17.98 17.22 -18.10
C LYS A 138 -17.79 18.65 -17.62
N THR A 139 -17.16 19.45 -18.48
CA THR A 139 -17.19 20.92 -18.51
C THR A 139 -18.22 21.52 -17.55
N ARG A 140 -17.74 22.25 -16.54
CA ARG A 140 -18.54 23.24 -15.82
C ARG A 140 -18.17 24.62 -16.31
#